data_AF-A0A075FUC8-F1
#
_entry.id   AF-A0A075FUC8-F1
#
_cell.length_a   1.000
_cell.length_b   1.000
_cell.length_c   1.000
_cell.angle_alpha   90.00
_cell.angle_beta   90.00
_cell.angle_gamma   90.00
#
_symmetry.space_group_name_H-M   'P 1'
#
loop_
_entity.id
_entity.type
_entity.pdbx_description
1 polymer ?
#
loop_
_entity_poly.entity_id
_entity_poly.type
_entity_poly.pdbx_seq_one_letter_code
_entity_poly.pdbx_strand_id
1 'polypeptide(L)' 'MPSGEETRKIQFTGKSTYIISLPKQWITDLGLKQGDQVSVGRKGISSLHVTPYNTRKKTKLKQLQLKLNQRKKHQL' A
#
# COMPACT_ATOMS: atom_id res chain seq x y z
N MET A 1 3.26 16.01 9.57
CA MET A 1 2.70 15.07 8.57
C MET A 1 1.90 15.92 7.61
N PRO A 2 2.27 16.07 6.33
CA PRO A 2 1.47 16.86 5.41
C PRO A 2 0.06 16.25 5.41
N SER A 3 -0.95 17.11 5.55
CA SER A 3 -2.37 16.76 5.56
C SER A 3 -2.66 15.85 4.36
N GLY A 4 -2.77 14.55 4.62
CA GLY A 4 -2.62 13.47 3.62
C GLY A 4 -3.81 13.28 2.69
N GLU A 5 -4.55 14.36 2.42
CA GLU A 5 -5.74 14.33 1.60
C GLU A 5 -5.49 15.15 0.33
N GLU A 6 -5.60 14.48 -0.82
CA GLU A 6 -5.39 15.09 -2.13
C GLU A 6 -6.53 14.66 -3.05
N THR A 7 -7.09 15.60 -3.81
CA THR A 7 -8.19 15.32 -4.73
C THR A 7 -7.66 15.11 -6.15
N ARG A 8 -8.08 14.02 -6.79
CA ARG A 8 -7.74 13.69 -8.18
C ARG A 8 -9.01 13.39 -8.96
N LYS A 9 -9.05 13.82 -10.22
CA LYS A 9 -10.11 13.43 -11.14
C LYS A 9 -9.90 11.97 -11.56
N ILE A 10 -10.99 11.21 -11.62
CA ILE A 10 -11.00 9.93 -12.33
C ILE A 10 -10.88 10.20 -13.83
N GLN A 11 -10.15 9.35 -14.54
CA GLN A 11 -10.05 9.40 -16.00
C GLN A 11 -10.62 8.12 -16.56
N PHE A 12 -11.43 8.22 -17.60
CA PHE A 12 -11.88 7.05 -18.35
C PHE A 12 -10.78 6.63 -19.34
N THR A 13 -10.51 5.34 -19.41
CA THR A 13 -9.50 4.79 -20.32
C THR A 13 -9.94 3.43 -20.86
N GLY A 14 -9.58 3.14 -22.11
CA GLY A 14 -10.05 1.95 -22.82
C GLY A 14 -11.54 2.02 -23.10
N LYS A 15 -12.27 0.91 -22.86
CA LYS A 15 -13.72 0.81 -23.09
C LYS A 15 -14.54 0.60 -21.82
N SER A 16 -13.93 0.17 -20.72
CA SER A 16 -14.65 -0.27 -19.52
C SER A 16 -13.94 0.05 -18.21
N THR A 17 -12.90 0.89 -18.24
CA THR A 17 -12.04 1.11 -17.07
C THR A 17 -11.83 2.59 -16.77
N TYR A 18 -11.68 2.88 -15.49
CA TYR A 18 -11.27 4.19 -15.01
C TYR A 18 -9.91 4.07 -14.32
N ILE A 19 -9.13 5.13 -14.38
CA ILE A 19 -7.85 5.26 -13.67
C ILE A 19 -7.87 6.49 -12.76
N ILE A 20 -7.11 6.39 -11.68
CA ILE A 20 -6.72 7.52 -10.83
C ILE A 20 -5.20 7.59 -10.80
N SER A 21 -4.65 8.78 -10.94
CA SER A 21 -3.22 8.99 -10.73
C SER A 21 -2.94 9.11 -9.23
N LEU A 22 -2.04 8.29 -8.70
CA LEU A 22 -1.62 8.36 -7.31
C LEU A 22 -0.45 9.35 -7.17
N PRO A 23 -0.38 10.13 -6.07
CA PRO A 23 0.75 11.01 -5.80
C PRO A 23 2.05 10.22 -5.74
N LYS A 24 3.11 10.74 -6.38
CA LYS A 24 4.43 10.09 -6.42
C LYS A 24 5.00 9.84 -5.02
N GLN A 25 4.75 10.76 -4.08
CA GLN A 25 5.19 10.62 -2.69
C GLN A 25 4.58 9.38 -2.03
N TRP A 26 3.28 9.14 -2.20
CA TRP A 26 2.60 7.97 -1.61
C TRP A 26 3.17 6.66 -2.15
N ILE A 27 3.44 6.60 -3.46
CA ILE A 27 4.06 5.44 -4.09
C ILE A 27 5.45 5.18 -3.48
N THR A 28 6.25 6.22 -3.31
CA THR A 28 7.60 6.16 -2.75
C THR A 28 7.58 5.74 -1.27
N ASP A 29 6.69 6.33 -0.47
CA ASP A 29 6.55 6.04 0.97
C ASP A 29 6.09 4.59 1.22
N LEU A 30 5.26 4.05 0.32
CA LEU A 30 4.84 2.64 0.35
C LEU A 30 5.91 1.69 -0.20
N GLY A 31 7.03 2.19 -0.71
CA GLY A 31 8.10 1.41 -1.31
C GLY A 31 7.66 0.68 -2.59
N LEU A 32 6.65 1.21 -3.28
CA LEU A 32 6.14 0.68 -4.54
C LEU A 32 6.90 1.27 -5.73
N LYS A 33 6.89 0.55 -6.84
CA LYS A 33 7.41 1.01 -8.12
C LYS A 33 6.49 0.63 -9.29
N GLN A 34 6.76 1.20 -10.46
CA GLN A 34 6.08 0.83 -11.69
C GLN A 34 6.15 -0.70 -11.90
N GLY A 35 5.02 -1.30 -12.26
CA GLY A 35 4.88 -2.75 -12.44
C GLY A 35 4.53 -3.52 -11.17
N ASP A 36 4.63 -2.91 -9.99
CA ASP A 36 4.16 -3.56 -8.76
C ASP A 36 2.63 -3.73 -8.78
N GLN A 37 2.18 -4.90 -8.36
CA GLN A 37 0.76 -5.21 -8.26
C GLN A 37 0.16 -4.66 -6.96
N VAL A 38 -1.06 -4.14 -7.07
CA VAL A 38 -1.89 -3.71 -5.93
C VAL A 38 -3.26 -4.39 -6.01
N SER A 39 -3.84 -4.69 -4.86
CA SER A 39 -5.25 -5.04 -4.76
C SER A 39 -6.08 -3.78 -4.58
N VAL A 40 -7.18 -3.67 -5.33
CA VAL A 40 -8.17 -2.59 -5.19
C VAL A 40 -9.48 -3.23 -4.78
N GLY A 41 -10.05 -2.77 -3.66
CA GLY A 41 -11.31 -3.28 -3.14
C GLY A 41 -12.20 -2.15 -2.64
N ARG A 42 -13.52 -2.37 -2.63
CA ARG A 42 -14.46 -1.46 -1.96
C ARG A 42 -14.48 -1.73 -0.46
N LYS A 43 -14.47 -0.67 0.32
CA LYS A 43 -14.74 -0.70 1.76
C LYS A 43 -16.04 0.07 2.01
N GLY A 44 -17.13 -0.67 2.20
CA GLY A 44 -18.47 -0.09 2.26
C GLY A 44 -18.90 0.52 0.94
N ILE A 45 -19.78 1.52 1.01
CA ILE A 45 -20.43 2.12 -0.17
C ILE A 45 -19.60 3.27 -0.76
N SER A 46 -18.84 3.99 0.08
CA SER A 46 -18.24 5.28 -0.30
C SER A 46 -16.72 5.27 -0.45
N SER A 47 -16.03 4.18 -0.12
CA SER A 47 -14.56 4.18 -0.11
C SER A 47 -13.94 3.04 -0.92
N LEU A 48 -12.84 3.37 -1.61
CA LEU A 48 -11.96 2.41 -2.26
C LEU A 48 -10.69 2.28 -1.42
N HIS A 49 -10.23 1.04 -1.27
CA HIS A 49 -9.01 0.71 -0.56
C HIS A 49 -8.02 0.07 -1.52
N VAL A 50 -6.83 0.65 -1.61
CA VAL A 50 -5.74 0.17 -2.45
C VAL A 50 -4.64 -0.33 -1.54
N THR A 51 -4.28 -1.61 -1.66
CA THR A 51 -3.25 -2.23 -0.82
C THR A 51 -2.20 -2.92 -1.69
N PRO A 52 -0.90 -2.76 -1.40
CA PRO A 52 0.15 -3.53 -2.05
C PRO A 52 -0.11 -5.05 -2.02
N TYR A 53 -0.01 -5.72 -3.18
CA TYR A 53 -0.34 -7.15 -3.29
C TYR A 53 0.75 -8.06 -2.71
N ASN A 54 2.02 -7.79 -3.02
CA ASN A 54 3.15 -8.68 -2.71
C ASN A 54 3.98 -8.29 -1.47
N THR A 55 3.67 -7.17 -0.80
CA THR A 55 4.42 -6.75 0.40
C THR A 55 3.99 -7.49 1.67
N ARG A 56 2.94 -8.32 1.63
CA ARG A 56 2.57 -9.18 2.77
C ARG A 56 3.70 -10.12 3.17
N LYS A 57 4.45 -10.68 2.21
CA LYS A 57 5.62 -11.53 2.52
C LYS A 57 6.73 -10.73 3.20
N LYS A 58 7.13 -9.57 2.66
CA LYS A 58 8.19 -8.74 3.25
C LYS A 58 7.82 -8.19 4.64
N THR A 59 6.59 -7.74 4.83
CA THR A 59 6.13 -7.17 6.11
C THR A 59 5.97 -8.24 7.19
N LYS A 60 5.41 -9.41 6.85
CA LYS A 60 5.30 -10.55 7.79
C LYS A 60 6.68 -11.08 8.18
N LEU A 61 7.61 -11.19 7.24
CA LEU A 61 9.01 -11.58 7.54
C LEU A 61 9.70 -10.55 8.45
N LYS A 62 9.52 -9.26 8.19
CA LYS A 62 10.08 -8.18 9.03
C LYS A 62 9.49 -8.20 10.45
N GLN A 63 8.18 -8.45 10.60
CA GLN A 63 7.52 -8.61 11.90
C GLN A 63 7.97 -9.87 12.64
N LEU A 64 8.16 -10.99 11.93
CA LEU A 64 8.66 -12.23 12.52
C LEU A 64 10.11 -12.09 13.01
N GLN A 65 10.98 -11.46 12.21
CA GLN A 65 12.37 -11.16 12.62
C GLN A 65 12.42 -10.23 13.83
N LEU A 66 11.55 -9.21 13.89
CA LEU A 66 11.49 -8.30 15.03
C LEU A 66 11.11 -9.03 16.32
N LYS A 67 10.10 -9.91 16.27
CA LYS A 67 9.70 -10.74 17.41
C LYS A 67 10.79 -11.71 17.86
N LEU A 68 11.54 -12.30 16.94
CA LEU A 68 12.67 -13.18 17.24
C LEU A 68 13.80 -12.45 17.95
N ASN A 69 14.16 -11.26 17.47
CA ASN A 69 15.24 -10.46 18.06
C ASN A 69 14.88 -9.95 19.46
N GLN A 70 13.62 -9.60 19.71
CA GLN A 70 13.15 -9.21 21.05
C GLN A 70 13.21 -10.36 22.06
N ARG A 71 12.87 -11.59 21.64
CA ARG A 71 12.96 -12.78 22.52
C ARG A 71 14.39 -13.11 22.94
N LYS A 72 15.35 -13.03 22.00
CA LYS A 72 16.76 -13.29 22.30
C LYS A 72 17.37 -12.28 23.28
N LYS A 73 16.86 -11.04 23.30
CA LYS A 73 17.35 -9.96 24.18
C LYS A 73 16.88 -10.09 25.64
N HIS A 74 15.86 -10.90 25.91
CA HIS A 74 15.34 -11.15 27.27
C HIS A 74 15.84 -12.47 27.87
N GLN A 75 16.69 -13.22 27.16
CA GLN A 75 17.32 -14.47 27.63
C GLN A 75 18.84 -14.34 27.88
N LEU A 76 19.36 -13.11 27.82
CA LEU A 76 20.71 -12.70 28.20
C LEU A 76 20.58 -11.63 29.28
#